data_AF-A0A955Z6K8-F1
#
_entry.id   AF-A0A955Z6K8-F1
#
_cell.length_a   1.000
_cell.length_b   1.000
_cell.length_c   1.000
_cell.angle_alpha   90.00
_cell.angle_beta   90.00
_cell.angle_gamma   90.00
#
_symmetry.space_group_name_H-M   'P 1'
#
loop_
_entity.id
_entity.type
_entity.pdbx_description
1 polymer ?
#
loop_
_entity_poly.entity_id
_entity_poly.type
_entity_poly.pdbx_seq_one_letter_code
_entity_poly.pdbx_strand_id
1 'polypeptide(L)'
;MRTVRRSRARLVVLALALGGCGLGVVGTAAVGDGGAQGLPDGAVVLPDGAIVLPDGAIVTDGAVAGDGSAPGDGGGSGDTGPDGTTTDGGCPSQCNLGCPQGVCTIECPGCAQPIVCPPGRACEVRCTSNGACGTNITCAPGQSCRVTCSATKACENAVIDCSGAACTVRCSSNLSCANVDLRGATAGALCLECRGNGGCTNLTCTKPTACAKACSAAGCNGLGGCDSCADTPSCP
;
A
#
# COMPACT_ATOMS: atom_id res chain seq x y z
N MET A 1 55.30 8.15 21.23
CA MET A 1 55.19 6.99 22.14
C MET A 1 54.16 7.30 23.22
N ARG A 2 52.94 6.77 23.12
CA ARG A 2 51.99 6.60 24.23
C ARG A 2 50.97 5.54 23.83
N THR A 3 50.63 4.71 24.80
CA THR A 3 50.36 3.27 24.69
C THR A 3 48.89 2.95 24.47
N VAL A 4 48.65 2.01 23.55
CA VAL A 4 47.35 1.39 23.25
C VAL A 4 46.92 0.48 24.41
N ARG A 5 45.75 0.73 25.03
CA ARG A 5 45.09 -0.23 25.93
C ARG A 5 43.95 -0.93 25.19
N ARG A 6 44.16 -2.22 24.88
CA ARG A 6 43.15 -3.16 24.39
C ARG A 6 42.27 -3.62 25.55
N SER A 7 41.01 -3.22 25.59
CA SER A 7 40.02 -3.80 26.50
C SER A 7 39.34 -4.99 25.81
N ARG A 8 39.62 -6.19 26.32
CA ARG A 8 38.91 -7.43 25.98
C ARG A 8 37.63 -7.49 26.81
N ALA A 9 36.47 -7.28 26.20
CA ALA A 9 35.18 -7.59 26.83
C ALA A 9 34.74 -8.98 26.37
N ARG A 10 34.45 -9.82 27.37
CA ARG A 10 34.22 -11.26 27.26
C ARG A 10 32.84 -11.56 26.66
N LEU A 11 32.83 -12.45 25.69
CA LEU A 11 31.69 -13.17 25.16
C LEU A 11 31.09 -14.04 26.29
N VAL A 12 29.85 -13.77 26.69
CA VAL A 12 29.07 -14.67 27.58
C VAL A 12 28.00 -15.31 26.71
N VAL A 13 28.23 -16.58 26.37
CA VAL A 13 27.28 -17.46 25.70
C VAL A 13 26.27 -17.90 26.75
N LEU A 14 25.03 -17.42 26.66
CA LEU A 14 23.93 -17.92 27.48
C LEU A 14 23.06 -18.85 26.63
N ALA A 15 23.31 -20.15 26.76
CA ALA A 15 22.45 -21.19 26.23
C ALA A 15 21.21 -21.31 27.14
N LEU A 16 20.02 -20.95 26.63
CA LEU A 16 18.76 -21.37 27.22
C LEU A 16 18.10 -22.40 26.31
N ALA A 17 18.21 -23.66 26.74
CA ALA A 17 17.43 -24.79 26.27
C ALA A 17 16.27 -25.03 27.24
N LEU A 18 15.05 -24.71 26.80
CA LEU A 18 13.78 -25.19 27.34
C LEU A 18 12.88 -25.30 26.09
N GLY A 19 12.46 -26.47 25.62
CA GLY A 19 11.86 -27.56 26.38
C GLY A 19 10.35 -27.35 26.41
N GLY A 20 9.64 -27.75 25.35
CA GLY A 20 8.20 -27.57 25.23
C GLY A 20 7.59 -28.38 24.10
N CYS A 21 7.32 -29.66 24.36
CA CYS A 21 6.42 -30.48 23.55
C CYS A 21 4.97 -30.06 23.83
N GLY A 22 4.32 -29.41 22.86
CA GLY A 22 2.89 -29.12 22.88
C GLY A 22 2.15 -30.02 21.89
N LEU A 23 1.54 -31.08 22.43
CA LEU A 23 0.54 -31.94 21.78
C LEU A 23 -0.82 -31.23 21.70
N GLY A 24 -1.59 -31.54 20.65
CA GLY A 24 -3.05 -31.31 20.56
C GLY A 24 -3.42 -30.03 19.78
N VAL A 25 -4.35 -30.01 18.84
CA VAL A 25 -5.56 -30.83 18.68
C VAL A 25 -5.90 -30.90 17.18
N VAL A 26 -6.18 -32.10 16.69
CA VAL A 26 -6.77 -32.32 15.35
C VAL A 26 -8.27 -32.05 15.48
N GLY A 27 -8.71 -30.90 14.96
CA GLY A 27 -10.13 -30.59 14.83
C GLY A 27 -10.62 -30.99 13.45
N THR A 28 -11.18 -32.19 13.31
CA THR A 28 -12.00 -32.59 12.16
C THR A 28 -13.36 -31.90 12.28
N ALA A 29 -13.58 -30.82 11.54
CA ALA A 29 -14.92 -30.26 11.36
C ALA A 29 -15.71 -31.16 10.41
N ALA A 30 -16.86 -31.62 10.90
CA ALA A 30 -17.79 -32.48 10.20
C ALA A 30 -18.37 -31.81 8.96
N VAL A 31 -18.45 -32.59 7.88
CA VAL A 31 -19.26 -32.32 6.69
C VAL A 31 -20.71 -32.51 7.10
N GLY A 32 -21.49 -31.43 7.11
CA GLY A 32 -22.94 -31.47 7.21
C GLY A 32 -23.55 -31.48 5.81
N ASP A 33 -23.92 -32.67 5.34
CA ASP A 33 -24.85 -32.85 4.23
C ASP A 33 -26.29 -32.80 4.77
N GLY A 34 -27.18 -32.09 4.05
CA GLY A 34 -28.62 -32.28 4.16
C GLY A 34 -29.41 -31.03 4.54
N GLY A 35 -30.00 -30.39 3.54
CA GLY A 35 -30.94 -29.29 3.76
C GLY A 35 -31.57 -28.74 2.48
N ALA A 36 -32.03 -29.60 1.58
CA ALA A 36 -32.95 -29.18 0.52
C ALA A 36 -34.30 -28.82 1.17
N GLN A 37 -34.47 -27.57 1.55
CA GLN A 37 -35.77 -27.04 1.94
C GLN A 37 -36.57 -26.78 0.66
N GLY A 38 -37.64 -27.58 0.48
CA GLY A 38 -38.64 -27.33 -0.56
C GLY A 38 -39.34 -25.99 -0.29
N LEU A 39 -39.35 -25.11 -1.29
CA LEU A 39 -40.20 -23.94 -1.29
C LEU A 39 -41.64 -24.36 -1.63
N PRO A 40 -42.65 -23.80 -0.95
CA PRO A 40 -44.05 -24.02 -1.32
C PRO A 40 -44.35 -23.41 -2.70
N ASP A 41 -45.30 -24.02 -3.41
CA ASP A 41 -45.82 -23.53 -4.68
C ASP A 41 -46.31 -22.08 -4.53
N GLY A 42 -45.69 -21.15 -5.26
CA GLY A 42 -46.02 -19.72 -5.23
C GLY A 42 -44.83 -18.75 -5.38
N ALA A 43 -43.60 -19.24 -5.53
CA ALA A 43 -42.43 -18.39 -5.72
C ALA A 43 -42.38 -17.79 -7.14
N VAL A 44 -42.62 -16.48 -7.24
CA VAL A 44 -42.37 -15.71 -8.47
C VAL A 44 -40.89 -15.37 -8.53
N VAL A 45 -40.18 -15.95 -9.50
CA VAL A 45 -38.78 -15.64 -9.78
C VAL A 45 -38.74 -14.29 -10.51
N LEU A 46 -38.22 -13.24 -9.86
CA LEU A 46 -37.86 -11.99 -10.51
C LEU A 46 -36.35 -11.98 -10.82
N PRO A 47 -35.95 -11.39 -11.97
CA PRO A 47 -34.53 -11.22 -12.28
C PRO A 47 -33.85 -10.31 -11.25
N ASP A 48 -32.56 -10.56 -11.02
CA ASP A 48 -31.75 -9.84 -10.04
C ASP A 48 -31.79 -8.31 -10.31
N GLY A 49 -32.29 -7.54 -9.33
CA GLY A 49 -32.27 -6.06 -9.38
C GLY A 49 -33.57 -5.33 -9.05
N ALA A 50 -34.70 -6.01 -8.81
CA ALA A 50 -35.96 -5.35 -8.47
C ALA A 50 -36.06 -5.05 -6.96
N ILE A 51 -36.10 -3.76 -6.58
CA ILE A 51 -36.46 -3.30 -5.24
C ILE A 51 -37.97 -3.04 -5.21
N VAL A 52 -38.71 -3.78 -4.38
CA VAL A 52 -40.15 -3.59 -4.19
C VAL A 52 -40.37 -2.60 -3.03
N LEU A 53 -40.90 -1.41 -3.33
CA LEU A 53 -41.44 -0.49 -2.32
C LEU A 53 -42.90 -0.84 -2.00
N PRO A 54 -43.39 -0.55 -0.78
CA PRO A 54 -44.69 -1.03 -0.27
C PRO A 54 -45.95 -0.54 -1.02
N ASP A 55 -45.81 0.26 -2.09
CA ASP A 55 -46.93 0.82 -2.84
C ASP A 55 -47.07 0.26 -4.28
N GLY A 56 -46.40 -0.86 -4.61
CA GLY A 56 -46.69 -1.64 -5.82
C GLY A 56 -46.20 -1.06 -7.15
N ALA A 57 -45.28 -0.10 -7.16
CA ALA A 57 -44.66 0.40 -8.39
C ALA A 57 -43.42 -0.44 -8.76
N ILE A 58 -43.42 -0.99 -9.98
CA ILE A 58 -42.26 -1.67 -10.58
C ILE A 58 -41.50 -0.65 -11.44
N VAL A 59 -40.24 -0.38 -11.11
CA VAL A 59 -39.33 0.42 -11.93
C VAL A 59 -38.46 -0.54 -12.75
N THR A 60 -38.74 -0.67 -14.04
CA THR A 60 -37.86 -1.35 -14.99
C THR A 60 -36.91 -0.34 -15.61
N ASP A 61 -35.62 -0.68 -15.63
CA ASP A 61 -34.58 0.12 -16.28
C ASP A 61 -34.81 0.13 -17.81
N GLY A 62 -34.99 1.33 -18.36
CA GLY A 62 -35.05 1.56 -19.81
C GLY A 62 -36.39 2.05 -20.36
N ALA A 63 -36.63 3.37 -20.30
CA ALA A 63 -37.15 4.21 -21.40
C ALA A 63 -37.63 5.57 -20.89
N VAL A 64 -36.99 6.67 -21.30
CA VAL A 64 -37.63 7.65 -22.20
C VAL A 64 -36.61 8.61 -22.82
N ALA A 65 -36.76 8.75 -24.13
CA ALA A 65 -36.18 9.76 -25.00
C ALA A 65 -36.67 11.17 -24.62
N GLY A 66 -35.82 12.16 -24.89
CA GLY A 66 -36.08 13.58 -24.66
C GLY A 66 -35.16 14.42 -25.53
N ASP A 67 -35.48 14.46 -26.81
CA ASP A 67 -34.90 15.26 -27.88
C ASP A 67 -35.24 16.75 -27.66
N GLY A 68 -34.20 17.58 -27.51
CA GLY A 68 -34.34 19.03 -27.30
C GLY A 68 -33.07 19.77 -27.70
N SER A 69 -33.01 20.17 -28.98
CA SER A 69 -31.95 20.99 -29.57
C SER A 69 -31.99 22.44 -29.07
N ALA A 70 -30.82 23.01 -28.76
CA ALA A 70 -30.59 24.46 -28.72
C ALA A 70 -29.28 24.78 -29.45
N PRO A 71 -29.25 25.75 -30.40
CA PRO A 71 -28.02 26.21 -31.02
C PRO A 71 -27.39 27.34 -30.18
N GLY A 72 -26.14 27.15 -29.78
CA GLY A 72 -25.33 28.16 -29.10
C GLY A 72 -23.91 28.12 -29.64
N ASP A 73 -23.65 28.93 -30.66
CA ASP A 73 -22.33 29.15 -31.23
C ASP A 73 -21.48 30.01 -30.27
N GLY A 74 -20.39 29.45 -29.77
CA GLY A 74 -19.42 30.17 -28.93
C GLY A 74 -18.16 29.35 -28.72
N GLY A 75 -17.18 29.55 -29.60
CA GLY A 75 -15.95 28.76 -29.68
C GLY A 75 -15.06 28.79 -28.44
N GLY A 76 -14.51 27.63 -28.11
CA GLY A 76 -13.36 27.41 -27.25
C GLY A 76 -12.66 26.13 -27.71
N SER A 77 -11.44 26.27 -28.22
CA SER A 77 -10.65 25.21 -28.85
C SER A 77 -10.13 24.17 -27.84
N GLY A 78 -10.32 22.88 -28.19
CA GLY A 78 -9.46 21.69 -27.92
C GLY A 78 -9.23 21.31 -26.46
N ASP A 79 -9.50 20.11 -25.95
CA ASP A 79 -9.72 18.79 -26.54
C ASP A 79 -10.68 18.02 -25.62
N THR A 80 -11.95 17.93 -25.97
CA THR A 80 -12.92 17.06 -25.28
C THR A 80 -13.22 15.87 -26.17
N GLY A 81 -12.22 15.01 -26.36
CA GLY A 81 -12.47 13.66 -26.83
C GLY A 81 -13.28 12.91 -25.77
N PRO A 82 -14.41 12.26 -26.11
CA PRO A 82 -15.15 11.44 -25.16
C PRO A 82 -14.45 10.09 -25.04
N ASP A 83 -13.28 10.07 -24.42
CA ASP A 83 -12.73 8.81 -23.88
C ASP A 83 -13.50 8.49 -22.60
N GLY A 84 -14.67 7.91 -22.81
CA GLY A 84 -15.47 7.34 -21.75
C GLY A 84 -14.75 6.15 -21.12
N THR A 85 -13.90 6.42 -20.13
CA THR A 85 -13.66 5.54 -18.98
C THR A 85 -12.98 6.34 -17.87
N THR A 86 -13.77 6.93 -16.97
CA THR A 86 -13.74 6.64 -15.54
C THR A 86 -14.58 7.69 -14.84
N THR A 87 -15.31 7.28 -13.82
CA THR A 87 -16.06 8.12 -12.90
C THR A 87 -15.13 9.20 -12.35
N ASP A 88 -15.26 10.41 -12.90
CA ASP A 88 -14.59 11.65 -12.50
C ASP A 88 -15.02 12.08 -11.07
N GLY A 89 -14.75 11.24 -10.09
CA GLY A 89 -14.47 11.75 -8.76
C GLY A 89 -13.22 12.60 -8.90
N GLY A 90 -13.36 13.93 -8.79
CA GLY A 90 -12.24 14.85 -8.91
C GLY A 90 -11.05 14.45 -8.02
N CYS A 91 -9.88 14.98 -8.36
CA CYS A 91 -8.67 14.69 -7.59
C CYS A 91 -8.86 15.11 -6.11
N PRO A 92 -8.62 14.22 -5.14
CA PRO A 92 -8.74 14.58 -3.73
C PRO A 92 -7.80 15.74 -3.36
N SER A 93 -8.25 16.62 -2.46
CA SER A 93 -7.50 17.82 -2.06
C SER A 93 -6.15 17.51 -1.38
N GLN A 94 -5.94 16.29 -0.91
CA GLN A 94 -4.66 15.84 -0.35
C GLN A 94 -3.56 15.64 -1.40
N CYS A 95 -3.92 15.52 -2.68
CA CYS A 95 -2.96 15.41 -3.79
C CYS A 95 -2.55 16.83 -4.21
N ASN A 96 -1.55 17.40 -3.55
CA ASN A 96 -1.13 18.80 -3.79
C ASN A 96 -0.56 19.05 -5.19
N LEU A 97 -0.09 17.99 -5.87
CA LEU A 97 0.34 18.03 -7.27
C LEU A 97 -0.75 17.52 -8.24
N GLY A 98 -1.97 17.29 -7.75
CA GLY A 98 -3.08 16.77 -8.54
C GLY A 98 -2.99 15.27 -8.82
N CYS A 99 -3.74 14.83 -9.83
CA CYS A 99 -3.90 13.43 -10.20
C CYS A 99 -3.53 13.18 -11.67
N PRO A 100 -2.29 13.44 -12.11
CA PRO A 100 -1.89 13.16 -13.48
C PRO A 100 -2.11 11.66 -13.77
N GLN A 101 -2.80 11.35 -14.88
CA GLN A 101 -3.08 9.96 -15.28
C GLN A 101 -3.82 9.15 -14.20
N GLY A 102 -4.59 9.80 -13.31
CA GLY A 102 -5.34 9.14 -12.24
C GLY A 102 -4.50 8.77 -11.00
N VAL A 103 -3.22 9.16 -10.93
CA VAL A 103 -2.34 8.90 -9.79
C VAL A 103 -2.28 10.11 -8.86
N CYS A 104 -2.75 9.98 -7.62
CA CYS A 104 -2.66 11.03 -6.60
C CYS A 104 -1.19 11.31 -6.26
N THR A 105 -0.68 12.47 -6.64
CA THR A 105 0.72 12.84 -6.35
C THR A 105 0.79 13.80 -5.16
N ILE A 106 1.55 13.40 -4.14
CA ILE A 106 1.76 14.15 -2.91
C ILE A 106 3.25 14.47 -2.80
N GLU A 107 3.61 15.73 -2.97
CA GLU A 107 4.98 16.21 -2.69
C GLU A 107 5.06 16.81 -1.30
N CYS A 108 5.98 16.28 -0.50
CA CYS A 108 6.23 16.71 0.86
C CYS A 108 7.63 17.31 0.97
N PRO A 109 7.77 18.64 1.04
CA PRO A 109 9.02 19.31 1.40
C PRO A 109 9.20 19.43 2.93
N GLY A 110 8.19 19.10 3.73
CA GLY A 110 8.21 19.27 5.19
C GLY A 110 6.87 18.96 5.82
N CYS A 111 6.30 17.79 5.50
CA CYS A 111 5.00 17.39 6.00
C CYS A 111 5.09 17.08 7.50
N ALA A 112 4.47 17.94 8.32
CA ALA A 112 4.37 17.73 9.77
C ALA A 112 3.19 16.81 10.15
N GLN A 113 2.28 16.56 9.22
CA GLN A 113 1.08 15.76 9.44
C GLN A 113 1.23 14.36 8.82
N PRO A 114 0.53 13.35 9.36
CA PRO A 114 0.45 12.04 8.74
C PRO A 114 -0.04 12.12 7.29
N ILE A 115 0.59 11.37 6.40
CA ILE A 115 0.25 11.32 4.97
C ILE A 115 -0.68 10.13 4.77
N VAL A 116 -1.90 10.39 4.30
CA VAL A 116 -2.90 9.35 4.02
C VAL A 116 -3.26 9.39 2.55
N CYS A 117 -2.92 8.32 1.83
CA CYS A 117 -3.32 8.17 0.43
C CYS A 117 -4.83 7.91 0.34
N PRO A 118 -5.52 8.45 -0.68
CA PRO A 118 -6.94 8.16 -0.90
C PRO A 118 -7.18 6.66 -1.21
N PRO A 119 -8.29 6.08 -0.70
CA PRO A 119 -8.68 4.72 -1.09
C PRO A 119 -9.09 4.66 -2.57
N GLY A 120 -8.88 3.49 -3.19
CA GLY A 120 -9.32 3.22 -4.56
C GLY A 120 -8.53 3.91 -5.68
N ARG A 121 -7.41 4.60 -5.35
CA ARG A 121 -6.56 5.29 -6.34
C ARG A 121 -5.09 5.04 -6.11
N ALA A 122 -4.33 5.02 -7.21
CA ALA A 122 -2.89 4.95 -7.13
C ALA A 122 -2.35 6.22 -6.46
N CYS A 123 -1.31 6.07 -5.64
CA CYS A 123 -0.75 7.16 -4.85
C CYS A 123 0.77 7.22 -5.03
N GLU A 124 1.31 8.41 -5.28
CA GLU A 124 2.75 8.65 -5.33
C GLU A 124 3.13 9.72 -4.29
N VAL A 125 3.88 9.30 -3.27
CA VAL A 125 4.42 10.18 -2.23
C VAL A 125 5.88 10.48 -2.55
N ARG A 126 6.22 11.77 -2.66
CA ARG A 126 7.57 12.26 -2.96
C ARG A 126 8.13 13.06 -1.78
N CYS A 127 9.15 12.52 -1.14
CA CYS A 127 9.83 13.12 0.00
C CYS A 127 11.15 13.73 -0.48
N THR A 128 11.09 15.00 -0.90
CA THR A 128 12.17 15.69 -1.63
C THR A 128 13.09 16.53 -0.74
N SER A 129 12.74 16.73 0.53
CA SER A 129 13.55 17.48 1.51
C SER A 129 14.02 16.61 2.68
N ASN A 130 15.05 17.05 3.40
CA ASN A 130 15.62 16.29 4.51
C ASN A 130 14.60 16.15 5.65
N GLY A 131 14.30 14.92 6.09
CA GLY A 131 13.29 14.66 7.13
C GLY A 131 11.85 14.95 6.72
N ALA A 132 11.58 15.15 5.43
CA ALA A 132 10.29 15.63 4.93
C ALA A 132 9.08 14.76 5.29
N CYS A 133 9.29 13.45 5.36
CA CYS A 133 8.28 12.43 5.57
C CYS A 133 8.62 11.57 6.80
N GLY A 134 9.23 12.17 7.84
CA GLY A 134 9.47 11.49 9.12
C GLY A 134 8.20 11.19 9.94
N THR A 135 7.03 11.25 9.30
CA THR A 135 5.71 10.96 9.88
C THR A 135 5.17 9.63 9.37
N ASN A 136 3.98 9.25 9.83
CA ASN A 136 3.31 8.06 9.34
C ASN A 136 2.81 8.29 7.90
N ILE A 137 3.05 7.30 7.03
CA ILE A 137 2.51 7.22 5.67
C ILE A 137 1.57 6.01 5.62
N THR A 138 0.30 6.24 5.31
CA THR A 138 -0.71 5.19 5.20
C THR A 138 -1.18 5.06 3.76
N CYS A 139 -0.81 3.96 3.13
CA CYS A 139 -1.28 3.57 1.81
C CYS A 139 -2.64 2.86 1.93
N ALA A 140 -3.72 3.59 1.68
CA ALA A 140 -5.08 3.05 1.71
C ALA A 140 -5.28 1.94 0.66
N PRO A 141 -6.27 1.05 0.88
CA PRO A 141 -6.50 -0.06 -0.03
C PRO A 141 -7.04 0.34 -1.40
N GLY A 142 -6.75 -0.50 -2.39
CA GLY A 142 -7.41 -0.50 -3.69
C GLY A 142 -6.48 -0.40 -4.90
N GLN A 143 -5.31 0.22 -4.79
CA GLN A 143 -4.38 0.44 -5.91
C GLN A 143 -2.91 0.48 -5.45
N SER A 144 -1.97 0.75 -6.37
CA SER A 144 -0.54 0.84 -6.07
C SER A 144 -0.16 2.13 -5.32
N CYS A 145 0.75 2.00 -4.37
CA CYS A 145 1.31 3.09 -3.57
C CYS A 145 2.82 3.15 -3.80
N ARG A 146 3.32 4.27 -4.31
CA ARG A 146 4.76 4.50 -4.52
C ARG A 146 5.25 5.55 -3.54
N VAL A 147 6.22 5.21 -2.70
CA VAL A 147 6.87 6.13 -1.77
C VAL A 147 8.31 6.33 -2.22
N THR A 148 8.68 7.57 -2.54
CA THR A 148 10.03 7.92 -3.01
C THR A 148 10.70 8.85 -2.01
N CYS A 149 11.74 8.35 -1.35
CA CYS A 149 12.57 9.04 -0.38
C CYS A 149 13.87 9.49 -1.09
N SER A 150 13.87 10.73 -1.61
CA SER A 150 14.93 11.25 -2.47
C SER A 150 15.99 12.09 -1.77
N ALA A 151 15.68 12.67 -0.61
CA ALA A 151 16.63 13.46 0.16
C ALA A 151 17.30 12.64 1.29
N THR A 152 18.34 13.24 1.89
CA THR A 152 19.02 12.65 3.05
C THR A 152 18.03 12.56 4.21
N LYS A 153 17.88 11.37 4.81
CA LYS A 153 16.92 11.15 5.92
C LYS A 153 15.46 11.51 5.57
N ALA A 154 15.08 11.51 4.29
CA ALA A 154 13.76 11.97 3.85
C ALA A 154 12.60 11.29 4.59
N CYS A 155 12.73 9.99 4.87
CA CYS A 155 11.75 9.15 5.54
C CYS A 155 12.31 8.57 6.85
N GLU A 156 13.28 9.23 7.48
CA GLU A 156 13.89 8.74 8.72
C GLU A 156 12.84 8.61 9.84
N ASN A 157 12.83 7.47 10.55
CA ASN A 157 11.86 7.13 11.60
C ASN A 157 10.38 7.08 11.14
N ALA A 158 10.13 7.04 9.83
CA ALA A 158 8.77 6.95 9.31
C ALA A 158 8.16 5.56 9.57
N VAL A 159 6.84 5.53 9.78
CA VAL A 159 6.06 4.29 9.70
C VAL A 159 5.35 4.28 8.36
N ILE A 160 5.67 3.31 7.49
CA ILE A 160 5.06 3.17 6.17
C ILE A 160 4.14 1.96 6.22
N ASP A 161 2.85 2.23 6.27
CA ASP A 161 1.79 1.23 6.31
C ASP A 161 1.25 0.96 4.91
N CYS A 162 1.72 -0.14 4.34
CA CYS A 162 1.33 -0.71 3.05
C CYS A 162 0.27 -1.81 3.22
N SER A 163 -0.45 -1.90 4.35
CA SER A 163 -1.42 -2.97 4.58
C SER A 163 -2.66 -2.91 3.66
N GLY A 164 -2.89 -1.80 2.96
CA GLY A 164 -3.99 -1.69 2.00
C GLY A 164 -3.63 -2.12 0.58
N ALA A 165 -2.37 -2.04 0.18
CA ALA A 165 -1.99 -1.80 -1.22
C ALA A 165 -0.71 -2.51 -1.66
N ALA A 166 -0.57 -2.70 -2.97
CA ALA A 166 0.76 -2.95 -3.56
C ALA A 166 1.62 -1.69 -3.36
N CYS A 167 2.83 -1.85 -2.85
CA CYS A 167 3.63 -0.77 -2.30
C CYS A 167 5.05 -0.85 -2.83
N THR A 168 5.56 0.24 -3.38
CA THR A 168 6.93 0.39 -3.85
C THR A 168 7.61 1.49 -3.05
N VAL A 169 8.61 1.15 -2.25
CA VAL A 169 9.37 2.11 -1.45
C VAL A 169 10.77 2.25 -2.04
N ARG A 170 11.15 3.48 -2.40
CA ARG A 170 12.43 3.81 -3.04
C ARG A 170 13.26 4.73 -2.14
N CYS A 171 14.38 4.22 -1.67
CA CYS A 171 15.32 4.89 -0.77
C CYS A 171 16.59 5.21 -1.55
N SER A 172 16.67 6.41 -2.14
CA SER A 172 17.71 6.75 -3.13
C SER A 172 18.90 7.55 -2.57
N SER A 173 18.73 8.19 -1.41
CA SER A 173 19.76 9.03 -0.78
C SER A 173 20.32 8.42 0.51
N ASN A 174 21.37 9.05 1.05
CA ASN A 174 22.03 8.63 2.27
C ASN A 174 21.06 8.59 3.46
N LEU A 175 20.99 7.45 4.17
CA LEU A 175 20.06 7.22 5.29
C LEU A 175 18.59 7.58 4.98
N SER A 176 18.18 7.58 3.70
CA SER A 176 16.87 8.11 3.27
C SER A 176 15.68 7.41 3.92
N CYS A 177 15.81 6.13 4.27
CA CYS A 177 14.81 5.32 4.98
C CYS A 177 15.42 4.70 6.26
N ALA A 178 16.27 5.43 6.96
CA ALA A 178 16.84 4.96 8.22
C ALA A 178 15.76 4.81 9.31
N ASN A 179 15.82 3.70 10.06
CA ASN A 179 14.90 3.37 11.14
C ASN A 179 13.40 3.36 10.73
N VAL A 180 13.09 3.04 9.47
CA VAL A 180 11.69 2.94 9.01
C VAL A 180 11.04 1.64 9.52
N ASP A 181 9.80 1.71 9.96
CA ASP A 181 8.93 0.55 10.20
C ASP A 181 8.01 0.35 8.98
N LEU A 182 8.31 -0.65 8.16
CA LEU A 182 7.51 -1.07 7.01
C LEU A 182 6.49 -2.13 7.43
N ARG A 183 5.20 -1.86 7.18
CA ARG A 183 4.11 -2.80 7.48
C ARG A 183 3.43 -3.19 6.18
N GLY A 184 3.50 -4.46 5.79
CA GLY A 184 2.84 -4.98 4.58
C GLY A 184 1.66 -5.88 4.90
N ALA A 185 0.68 -5.99 3.99
CA ALA A 185 -0.47 -6.88 4.18
C ALA A 185 -0.33 -8.26 3.56
N THR A 186 0.31 -8.41 2.40
CA THR A 186 0.35 -9.68 1.66
C THR A 186 1.70 -9.91 1.01
N ALA A 187 2.04 -11.19 0.85
CA ALA A 187 3.29 -11.59 0.20
C ALA A 187 3.26 -11.23 -1.29
N GLY A 188 4.28 -10.50 -1.79
CA GLY A 188 4.42 -10.13 -3.21
C GLY A 188 3.91 -8.72 -3.54
N ALA A 189 3.24 -8.06 -2.60
CA ALA A 189 2.73 -6.71 -2.76
C ALA A 189 3.69 -5.61 -2.27
N LEU A 190 4.86 -5.95 -1.71
CA LEU A 190 5.83 -4.97 -1.20
C LEU A 190 7.14 -5.07 -1.97
N CYS A 191 7.53 -3.96 -2.59
CA CYS A 191 8.81 -3.73 -3.25
C CYS A 191 9.60 -2.68 -2.46
N LEU A 192 10.85 -2.98 -2.14
CA LEU A 192 11.76 -2.05 -1.48
C LEU A 192 13.05 -1.96 -2.29
N GLU A 193 13.43 -0.74 -2.67
CA GLU A 193 14.67 -0.44 -3.37
C GLU A 193 15.55 0.47 -2.52
N CYS A 194 16.70 -0.04 -2.09
CA CYS A 194 17.70 0.71 -1.32
C CYS A 194 18.92 0.98 -2.20
N ARG A 195 19.10 2.23 -2.66
CA ARG A 195 20.24 2.63 -3.51
C ARG A 195 21.23 3.58 -2.82
N GLY A 196 20.80 4.27 -1.77
CA GLY A 196 21.67 5.16 -1.00
C GLY A 196 22.58 4.42 -0.01
N ASN A 197 23.74 5.02 0.33
CA ASN A 197 24.60 4.53 1.40
C ASN A 197 23.82 4.49 2.73
N GLY A 198 23.71 3.32 3.36
CA GLY A 198 22.84 3.12 4.53
C GLY A 198 21.36 3.48 4.28
N GLY A 199 20.90 3.47 3.03
CA GLY A 199 19.58 3.96 2.65
C GLY A 199 18.45 3.28 3.42
N CYS A 200 18.66 2.05 3.88
CA CYS A 200 17.72 1.25 4.66
C CYS A 200 18.34 0.72 5.96
N THR A 201 19.20 1.52 6.61
CA THR A 201 19.77 1.16 7.92
C THR A 201 18.68 1.04 8.99
N ASN A 202 18.74 -0.02 9.82
CA ASN A 202 17.78 -0.31 10.89
C ASN A 202 16.30 -0.36 10.45
N LEU A 203 16.06 -0.70 9.19
CA LEU A 203 14.70 -0.88 8.70
C LEU A 203 14.08 -2.12 9.35
N THR A 204 12.92 -1.93 9.97
CA THR A 204 12.11 -3.02 10.51
C THR A 204 10.97 -3.31 9.54
N CYS A 205 10.68 -4.58 9.30
CA CYS A 205 9.58 -4.99 8.45
C CYS A 205 8.67 -5.97 9.20
N THR A 206 7.43 -5.58 9.44
CA THR A 206 6.49 -6.36 10.24
C THR A 206 5.43 -7.01 9.32
N LYS A 207 5.71 -8.25 8.86
CA LYS A 207 4.84 -9.21 8.08
C LYS A 207 4.35 -8.81 6.66
N PRO A 208 3.85 -9.80 5.83
CA PRO A 208 3.95 -11.26 5.94
C PRO A 208 4.80 -11.89 4.82
N THR A 209 5.78 -12.73 5.20
CA THR A 209 6.47 -13.74 4.38
C THR A 209 7.20 -13.31 3.09
N ALA A 210 6.81 -12.25 2.37
CA ALA A 210 7.52 -11.73 1.19
C ALA A 210 8.61 -10.71 1.51
N CYS A 211 8.57 -10.08 2.69
CA CYS A 211 9.68 -9.22 3.10
C CYS A 211 10.99 -10.03 3.18
N ALA A 212 10.90 -11.33 3.50
CA ALA A 212 12.02 -12.26 3.46
C ALA A 212 12.64 -12.40 2.05
N LYS A 213 11.89 -12.17 0.97
CA LYS A 213 12.37 -12.27 -0.42
C LYS A 213 12.93 -10.95 -0.93
N ALA A 214 12.30 -9.82 -0.61
CA ALA A 214 12.79 -8.48 -0.99
C ALA A 214 14.10 -8.10 -0.27
N CYS A 215 14.26 -8.55 0.99
CA CYS A 215 15.50 -8.35 1.76
C CYS A 215 16.57 -9.43 1.52
N SER A 216 16.26 -10.50 0.75
CA SER A 216 17.20 -11.62 0.53
C SER A 216 18.32 -11.35 -0.48
N ALA A 217 18.35 -10.17 -1.11
CA ALA A 217 19.54 -9.73 -1.83
C ALA A 217 20.64 -9.39 -0.80
N ALA A 218 21.42 -10.40 -0.42
CA ALA A 218 22.82 -10.43 0.06
C ALA A 218 23.36 -9.37 1.05
N GLY A 219 22.55 -8.45 1.58
CA GLY A 219 23.04 -7.30 2.34
C GLY A 219 22.34 -7.01 3.67
N CYS A 220 21.19 -7.61 3.96
CA CYS A 220 20.47 -7.35 5.22
C CYS A 220 20.92 -8.33 6.32
N ASN A 221 22.18 -8.24 6.77
CA ASN A 221 22.61 -9.01 7.95
C ASN A 221 22.24 -8.22 9.21
N GLY A 222 21.53 -8.90 10.13
CA GLY A 222 20.78 -8.35 11.26
C GLY A 222 21.53 -7.60 12.36
N LEU A 223 22.59 -6.86 12.05
CA LEU A 223 23.25 -5.92 12.96
C LEU A 223 23.65 -4.58 12.30
N GLY A 224 23.32 -4.32 11.03
CA GLY A 224 23.58 -3.03 10.42
C GLY A 224 23.18 -2.95 8.96
N GLY A 225 21.91 -2.62 8.70
CA GLY A 225 21.40 -2.12 7.42
C GLY A 225 21.48 -3.05 6.20
N CYS A 226 20.53 -2.88 5.28
CA CYS A 226 20.60 -3.50 3.97
C CYS A 226 21.57 -2.70 3.09
N ASP A 227 22.87 -3.01 3.16
CA ASP A 227 23.89 -2.24 2.41
C ASP A 227 23.92 -2.54 0.91
N SER A 228 23.21 -3.58 0.45
CA SER A 228 23.10 -3.88 -0.97
C SER A 228 21.95 -4.84 -1.25
N CYS A 229 20.74 -4.31 -1.46
CA CYS A 229 19.71 -5.02 -2.22
C CYS A 229 20.13 -5.01 -3.70
N ALA A 230 21.15 -5.79 -4.05
CA ALA A 230 21.59 -5.94 -5.43
C ALA A 230 20.53 -6.72 -6.22
N ASP A 231 19.93 -6.06 -7.20
CA ASP A 231 19.21 -6.61 -8.34
C ASP A 231 18.32 -7.82 -8.03
N THR A 232 17.29 -7.62 -7.20
CA THR A 232 16.11 -8.48 -7.33
C THR A 232 15.42 -8.17 -8.66
N PRO A 233 14.79 -9.17 -9.33
CA PRO A 233 14.10 -8.93 -10.59
C PRO A 233 13.15 -7.75 -10.42
N SER A 234 13.30 -6.78 -11.34
CA SER A 234 12.58 -5.52 -11.40
C SER A 234 11.16 -5.67 -10.85
N CYS A 235 10.86 -4.89 -9.82
CA CYS A 235 9.50 -4.78 -9.30
C CYS A 235 8.55 -4.53 -10.47
N PRO A 236 7.39 -5.22 -10.52
CA PRO A 236 6.40 -5.01 -11.57
C PRO A 236 5.89 -3.56 -11.58
#